data_AF-D3AA23-F1
#
_entry.id   AF-D3AA23-F1
#
_cell.length_a   1.000
_cell.length_b   1.000
_cell.length_c   1.000
_cell.angle_alpha   90.00
_cell.angle_beta   90.00
_cell.angle_gamma   90.00
#
_symmetry.space_group_name_H-M   'P 1'
#
loop_
_entity.id
_entity.type
_entity.pdbx_description
1 polymer ?
#
loop_
_entity_poly.entity_id
_entity_poly.type
_entity_poly.pdbx_seq_one_letter_code
_entity_poly.pdbx_strand_id
1 'polypeptide(L)'
;MKQGGIFIMDYVANPAQLITATLVGFVVLLFLIIKLRLHALLSVLIAGVIIGVGSGMPFSLVTQAVTDGMGNTLKGIALIVGLGSMFGGILEVSGAAQAIADKLVKVFGEKNSAFA
;
A
#
# COMPACT_ATOMS: atom_id res chain seq x y z
N MET A 1 1.64 15.05 28.61
CA MET A 1 0.74 14.22 29.42
C MET A 1 0.92 12.78 28.96
N LYS A 2 1.61 11.97 29.77
CA LYS A 2 1.89 10.55 29.55
C LYS A 2 0.64 9.73 29.86
N GLN A 3 -0.06 9.19 28.86
CA GLN A 3 -1.00 8.07 29.06
C GLN A 3 -0.97 7.00 27.94
N GLY A 4 -0.21 7.18 26.85
CA GLY A 4 -0.14 6.19 25.75
C GLY A 4 0.84 5.02 25.95
N GLY A 5 1.63 5.01 27.02
CA GLY A 5 2.74 4.05 27.18
C GLY A 5 2.42 2.78 27.98
N ILE A 6 1.31 2.74 28.71
CA ILE A 6 1.01 1.64 29.65
C ILE A 6 0.20 0.52 28.96
N PHE A 7 -0.70 0.86 28.02
CA PHE A 7 -1.57 -0.13 27.36
C PHE A 7 -0.84 -1.07 26.37
N ILE A 8 0.33 -0.67 25.86
CA ILE A 8 1.14 -1.51 24.95
C ILE A 8 1.98 -2.54 25.74
N MET A 9 2.32 -2.26 27.00
CA MET A 9 3.15 -3.14 27.84
C MET A 9 2.37 -4.33 28.42
N ASP A 10 1.04 -4.23 28.55
CA ASP A 10 0.17 -5.36 28.94
C ASP A 10 -0.29 -6.21 27.75
N TYR A 11 -0.09 -5.71 26.51
CA TYR A 11 -0.37 -6.45 25.28
C TYR A 11 0.80 -7.39 24.90
N VAL A 12 1.31 -8.14 25.87
CA VAL A 12 2.24 -9.23 25.63
C VAL A 12 1.41 -10.48 25.37
N ALA A 13 0.89 -10.57 24.15
CA ALA A 13 0.53 -11.85 23.56
C ALA A 13 1.81 -12.70 23.45
N ASN A 14 1.67 -14.02 23.63
CA ASN A 14 2.76 -14.97 23.47
C ASN A 14 3.46 -14.70 22.11
N PRO A 15 4.80 -14.57 22.03
CA PRO A 15 5.49 -14.27 20.76
C PRO A 15 5.08 -15.19 19.59
N ALA A 16 4.68 -16.43 19.88
CA ALA A 16 4.10 -17.35 18.91
C ALA A 16 2.81 -16.81 18.25
N GLN A 17 1.93 -16.12 18.98
CA GLN A 17 0.70 -15.53 18.45
C GLN A 17 0.97 -14.36 17.50
N LEU A 18 1.96 -13.51 17.82
CA LEU A 18 2.33 -12.39 16.94
C LEU A 18 2.90 -12.89 15.60
N ILE A 19 3.77 -13.90 15.68
CA ILE A 19 4.34 -14.53 14.48
C ILE A 19 3.25 -15.21 13.65
N THR A 20 2.33 -15.93 14.31
CA THR A 20 1.22 -16.62 13.63
C THR A 20 0.24 -15.63 13.00
N ALA A 21 -0.18 -14.58 13.71
CA ALA A 21 -1.07 -13.55 13.20
C ALA A 21 -0.46 -12.82 12.00
N THR A 22 0.85 -12.52 12.06
CA THR A 22 1.57 -11.89 10.95
C THR A 22 1.65 -12.81 9.74
N LEU A 23 2.01 -14.09 9.92
CA LEU A 23 2.05 -15.08 8.85
C LEU A 23 0.68 -15.25 8.18
N VAL A 24 -0.38 -15.39 8.96
CA VAL A 24 -1.75 -15.51 8.44
C VAL A 24 -2.14 -14.25 7.67
N GLY A 25 -1.87 -13.07 8.23
CA GLY A 25 -2.14 -11.80 7.55
C GLY A 25 -1.39 -11.65 6.23
N PHE A 26 -0.13 -12.10 6.17
CA PHE A 26 0.69 -12.07 4.95
C PHE A 26 0.13 -13.01 3.88
N VAL A 27 -0.26 -14.23 4.25
CA VAL A 27 -0.90 -15.19 3.36
C VAL A 27 -2.21 -14.64 2.81
N VAL A 28 -3.03 -14.03 3.67
CA VAL A 28 -4.28 -13.38 3.26
C VAL A 28 -4.02 -12.22 2.31
N LEU A 29 -3.04 -11.36 2.60
CA LEU A 29 -2.63 -10.26 1.72
C LEU A 29 -2.25 -10.78 0.33
N LEU A 30 -1.35 -11.75 0.25
CA LEU A 30 -0.92 -12.35 -1.02
C LEU A 30 -2.11 -12.95 -1.77
N PHE A 31 -2.99 -13.66 -1.06
CA PHE A 31 -4.17 -14.27 -1.65
C PHE A 31 -5.14 -13.22 -2.23
N LEU A 32 -5.38 -12.11 -1.53
CA LEU A 32 -6.23 -11.01 -1.99
C LEU A 32 -5.67 -10.36 -3.26
N ILE A 33 -4.35 -10.14 -3.32
CA ILE A 33 -3.70 -9.52 -4.49
C ILE A 33 -3.69 -10.50 -5.68
N ILE A 34 -3.29 -11.75 -5.46
CA ILE A 34 -3.08 -12.72 -6.55
C ILE A 34 -4.41 -13.24 -7.10
N LYS A 35 -5.37 -13.62 -6.23
CA LYS A 35 -6.60 -14.29 -6.65
C LYS A 35 -7.78 -13.34 -6.85
N LEU A 36 -7.96 -12.37 -5.95
CA LEU A 36 -9.10 -11.44 -6.02
C LEU A 36 -8.79 -10.17 -6.84
N ARG A 37 -7.53 -9.96 -7.24
CA ARG A 37 -7.06 -8.75 -7.96
C ARG A 37 -7.58 -7.45 -7.34
N LEU A 38 -7.65 -7.40 -6.01
CA LEU A 38 -8.00 -6.18 -5.30
C LEU A 38 -6.86 -5.17 -5.42
N HIS A 39 -7.20 -3.88 -5.48
CA HIS A 39 -6.19 -2.82 -5.48
C HIS A 39 -5.29 -2.97 -4.23
N ALA A 40 -3.98 -2.80 -4.42
CA ALA A 40 -2.97 -3.03 -3.38
C ALA A 40 -3.28 -2.29 -2.07
N LEU A 41 -3.78 -1.05 -2.17
CA LEU A 41 -4.12 -0.21 -1.02
C LEU A 41 -5.23 -0.83 -0.16
N LEU A 42 -6.27 -1.38 -0.79
CA LEU A 42 -7.37 -2.05 -0.11
C LEU A 42 -6.91 -3.37 0.53
N SER A 43 -6.07 -4.12 -0.19
CA SER A 43 -5.52 -5.39 0.30
C SER A 43 -4.68 -5.21 1.55
N VAL A 44 -3.82 -4.17 1.59
CA VAL A 44 -2.98 -3.86 2.74
C VAL A 44 -3.81 -3.43 3.95
N LEU A 45 -4.87 -2.64 3.75
CA LEU A 45 -5.79 -2.24 4.84
C LEU A 45 -6.47 -3.45 5.48
N ILE A 46 -7.04 -4.34 4.67
CA ILE A 46 -7.74 -5.53 5.17
C ILE A 46 -6.75 -6.45 5.90
N ALA A 47 -5.57 -6.68 5.32
CA ALA A 47 -4.53 -7.48 5.95
C ALA A 47 -4.07 -6.88 7.30
N GLY A 48 -3.87 -5.55 7.36
CA GLY A 48 -3.49 -4.85 8.59
C GLY A 48 -4.54 -4.99 9.70
N VAL A 49 -5.84 -4.89 9.35
CA VAL A 49 -6.93 -5.11 10.31
C VAL A 49 -6.96 -6.56 10.79
N ILE A 50 -6.78 -7.54 9.88
CA ILE A 50 -6.75 -8.96 10.24
C ILE A 50 -5.56 -9.26 11.17
N ILE A 51 -4.40 -8.68 10.92
CA ILE A 51 -3.22 -8.83 11.78
C ILE A 51 -3.48 -8.17 13.13
N GLY A 52 -4.07 -6.97 13.17
CA GLY A 52 -4.34 -6.26 14.41
C GLY A 52 -5.39 -6.93 15.30
N VAL A 53 -6.44 -7.48 14.70
CA VAL A 53 -7.44 -8.28 15.44
C VAL A 53 -6.87 -9.66 15.79
N GLY A 54 -6.09 -10.28 14.91
CA GLY A 54 -5.47 -11.58 15.13
C GLY A 54 -4.34 -11.57 16.15
N SER A 55 -3.68 -10.43 16.35
CA SER A 55 -2.76 -10.25 17.47
C SER A 55 -3.52 -10.09 18.79
N GLY A 56 -4.80 -9.73 18.73
CA GLY A 56 -5.80 -9.55 19.81
C GLY A 56 -5.88 -8.12 20.37
N MET A 57 -5.32 -7.13 19.66
CA MET A 57 -5.39 -5.74 20.09
C MET A 57 -6.84 -5.27 20.20
N PRO A 58 -7.18 -4.40 21.17
CA PRO A 58 -8.49 -3.79 21.23
C PRO A 58 -8.77 -2.99 19.94
N PHE A 59 -10.01 -3.05 19.47
CA PHE A 59 -10.41 -2.50 18.17
C PHE A 59 -10.03 -1.02 17.99
N SER A 60 -10.07 -0.22 19.06
CA SER A 60 -9.64 1.19 19.05
C SER A 60 -8.15 1.37 18.75
N LEU A 61 -7.29 0.47 19.23
CA LEU A 61 -5.86 0.51 18.94
C LEU A 61 -5.56 -0.01 17.53
N VAL A 62 -6.35 -0.96 17.02
CA VAL A 62 -6.23 -1.45 15.64
C VAL A 62 -6.52 -0.33 14.65
N THR A 63 -7.65 0.38 14.81
CA THR A 63 -8.01 1.48 13.91
C THR A 63 -7.00 2.63 13.98
N GLN A 64 -6.50 2.94 15.18
CA GLN A 64 -5.45 3.93 15.37
C GLN A 64 -4.14 3.51 14.70
N ALA A 65 -3.68 2.28 14.90
CA ALA A 65 -2.45 1.77 14.29
C ALA A 65 -2.53 1.74 12.75
N VAL A 66 -3.67 1.34 12.19
CA VAL A 66 -3.90 1.36 10.73
C VAL A 66 -3.89 2.79 10.20
N THR A 67 -4.56 3.72 10.89
CA THR A 67 -4.62 5.13 10.49
C THR A 67 -3.26 5.81 10.59
N ASP A 68 -2.52 5.57 11.67
CA ASP A 68 -1.19 6.13 11.90
C ASP A 68 -0.17 5.54 10.93
N GLY A 69 -0.20 4.22 10.69
CA GLY A 69 0.67 3.54 9.74
C GLY A 69 0.46 4.05 8.31
N MET A 70 -0.77 3.99 7.82
CA MET A 70 -1.10 4.48 6.47
C MET A 70 -0.89 6.00 6.36
N GLY A 71 -1.26 6.76 7.39
CA GLY A 71 -1.11 8.20 7.45
C GLY A 71 0.35 8.66 7.38
N ASN A 72 1.27 7.96 8.08
CA ASN A 72 2.69 8.25 7.98
C ASN A 72 3.24 7.95 6.59
N THR A 73 2.85 6.83 5.97
CA THR A 73 3.27 6.51 4.61
C THR A 73 2.75 7.55 3.61
N LEU A 74 1.45 7.85 3.66
CA LEU A 74 0.82 8.86 2.81
C LEU A 74 1.43 10.24 3.03
N LYS A 75 1.75 10.64 4.27
CA LYS A 75 2.44 11.92 4.52
C LYS A 75 3.76 12.02 3.76
N GLY A 76 4.50 10.91 3.64
CA GLY A 76 5.77 10.86 2.89
C GLY A 76 5.60 10.90 1.38
N ILE A 77 4.58 10.23 0.83
CA ILE A 77 4.44 10.04 -0.63
C ILE A 77 3.30 10.84 -1.27
N ALA A 78 2.33 11.35 -0.51
CA ALA A 78 1.08 11.91 -1.05
C ALA A 78 1.32 13.14 -1.92
N LEU A 79 2.28 14.00 -1.56
CA LEU A 79 2.62 15.16 -2.39
C LEU A 79 3.19 14.72 -3.73
N ILE A 80 4.16 13.82 -3.72
CA ILE A 80 4.86 13.33 -4.92
C ILE A 80 3.89 12.57 -5.83
N VAL A 81 3.07 11.69 -5.25
CA VAL A 81 2.05 10.92 -5.99
C VAL A 81 0.95 11.83 -6.53
N GLY A 82 0.47 12.77 -5.73
CA GLY A 82 -0.58 13.72 -6.13
C GLY A 82 -0.13 14.65 -7.26
N LEU A 83 1.04 15.27 -7.10
CA LEU A 83 1.64 16.09 -8.15
C LEU A 83 1.95 15.25 -9.38
N GLY A 84 2.52 14.04 -9.22
CA GLY A 84 2.79 13.13 -10.32
C GLY A 84 1.53 12.76 -11.11
N SER A 85 0.40 12.53 -10.44
CA SER A 85 -0.89 12.28 -11.09
C SER A 85 -1.39 13.50 -11.86
N MET A 86 -1.25 14.71 -11.32
CA MET A 86 -1.62 15.96 -12.02
C MET A 86 -0.72 16.19 -13.25
N PHE A 87 0.60 16.03 -13.10
CA PHE A 87 1.55 16.14 -14.21
C PHE A 87 1.30 15.08 -15.28
N GLY A 88 0.99 13.84 -14.90
CA GLY A 88 0.59 12.78 -15.82
C GLY A 88 -0.61 13.19 -16.67
N GLY A 89 -1.65 13.74 -16.05
CA GLY A 89 -2.83 14.25 -16.77
C GLY A 89 -2.50 15.41 -17.70
N ILE A 90 -1.64 16.34 -17.30
CA ILE A 90 -1.18 17.45 -18.15
C ILE A 90 -0.41 16.91 -19.38
N LEU A 91 0.45 15.91 -19.19
CA LEU A 91 1.21 15.27 -20.28
C LEU A 91 0.31 14.50 -21.25
N GLU A 92 -0.77 13.91 -20.73
CA GLU A 92 -1.78 13.23 -21.54
C GLU A 92 -2.56 14.22 -22.41
N VAL A 93 -3.12 15.29 -21.83
CA VAL A 93 -3.94 16.27 -22.58
C VAL A 93 -3.12 17.16 -23.52
N SER A 94 -1.84 17.37 -23.23
CA SER A 94 -0.94 18.14 -24.11
C SER A 94 -0.41 17.35 -25.31
N GLY A 95 -0.65 16.02 -25.36
CA GLY A 95 -0.08 15.13 -26.36
C GLY A 95 1.43 14.89 -26.21
N ALA A 96 2.05 15.40 -25.14
CA ALA A 96 3.47 15.22 -24.87
C ALA A 96 3.82 13.75 -24.64
N ALA A 97 2.98 13.00 -23.91
CA ALA A 97 3.17 11.56 -23.70
C ALA A 97 3.16 10.79 -25.03
N GLN A 98 2.22 11.11 -25.92
CA GLN A 98 2.11 10.50 -27.25
C GLN A 98 3.33 10.81 -28.12
N ALA A 99 3.77 12.07 -28.12
CA ALA A 99 4.96 12.49 -28.88
C ALA A 99 6.24 11.79 -28.40
N ILE A 100 6.37 11.53 -27.10
CA ILE A 100 7.48 10.75 -26.52
C ILE A 100 7.39 9.29 -26.96
N ALA A 101 6.21 8.67 -26.88
CA ALA A 101 5.99 7.29 -27.32
C ALA A 101 6.34 7.11 -28.81
N ASP A 102 5.85 7.99 -29.68
CA ASP A 102 6.11 7.93 -31.13
C ASP A 102 7.61 8.09 -31.46
N LYS A 103 8.32 8.96 -30.72
CA LYS A 103 9.77 9.11 -30.84
C LYS A 103 10.51 7.83 -30.43
N LEU A 104 10.11 7.19 -29.34
CA LEU A 104 10.71 5.93 -28.90
C LEU A 104 10.51 4.84 -29.95
N VAL A 105 9.30 4.68 -30.49
CA VAL A 105 9.02 3.72 -31.57
C VAL A 105 9.87 3.99 -32.82
N LYS A 106 10.04 5.26 -33.20
CA LYS A 106 10.89 5.63 -34.34
C LYS A 106 12.38 5.33 -34.14
N VAL A 107 12.88 5.44 -32.90
CA VAL A 107 14.29 5.18 -32.59
C VAL A 107 14.57 3.68 -32.43
N PHE A 108 13.68 2.93 -31.79
CA PHE A 108 13.87 1.49 -31.51
C PHE A 108 13.28 0.56 -32.60
N GLY A 109 12.46 1.10 -33.50
CA GLY A 109 11.88 0.43 -34.67
C GLY A 109 10.58 -0.33 -34.40
N GLU A 110 9.63 -0.28 -35.34
CA GLU A 110 8.32 -0.97 -35.26
C GLU A 110 8.41 -2.49 -35.11
N LYS A 111 9.56 -3.11 -35.43
CA LYS A 111 9.73 -4.58 -35.32
C LYS A 111 9.79 -5.11 -33.89
N ASN A 112 9.87 -4.26 -32.87
CA ASN A 112 9.89 -4.63 -31.44
C ASN A 112 8.78 -3.99 -30.60
N SER A 113 7.80 -3.31 -31.22
CA SER A 113 6.77 -2.55 -30.51
C SER A 113 5.80 -3.39 -29.67
N ALA A 114 5.79 -4.72 -29.84
CA ALA A 114 5.03 -5.63 -28.96
C ALA A 114 5.62 -5.76 -27.54
N PHE A 115 6.85 -5.25 -27.32
CA PHE A 115 7.52 -5.21 -26.01
C PHE A 115 7.78 -3.79 -25.50
N ALA A 116 7.27 -2.75 -26.17
CA ALA A 116 7.42 -1.33 -25.80
C ALA A 116 6.13 -0.76 -25.19
#